data_AF-Q4RC57-F1
#
_entry.id   AF-Q4RC57-F1
#
_cell.length_a   1.000
_cell.length_b   1.000
_cell.length_c   1.000
_cell.angle_alpha   90.00
_cell.angle_beta   90.00
_cell.angle_gamma   90.00
#
_symmetry.space_group_name_H-M   'P 1'
#
loop_
_entity.id
_entity.type
_entity.pdbx_description
1 polymer ?
#
loop_
_entity_poly.entity_id
_entity_poly.type
_entity_poly.pdbx_seq_one_letter_code
_entity_poly.pdbx_strand_id
1 'polypeptide(L)' 'DPQRLVGVVGLEIHAQINSKTKLFSGSPVGFSAPPNSLVSFFDASLPGTLPVS' A
#
# COMPACT_ATOMS: atom_id res chain seq x y z
N ASP A 1 -41.09 -26.11 -0.60
CA ASP A 1 -40.52 -24.83 -1.04
C ASP A 1 -39.24 -25.15 -1.79
N PRO A 2 -39.18 -25.00 -3.13
CA PRO A 2 -37.96 -25.30 -3.87
C PRO A 2 -36.84 -24.45 -3.28
N GLN A 3 -35.74 -25.09 -2.91
CA GLN A 3 -34.68 -24.53 -2.07
C GLN A 3 -34.32 -23.09 -2.48
N ARG A 4 -34.70 -22.13 -1.64
CA ARG A 4 -34.40 -20.71 -1.80
C ARG A 4 -32.90 -20.51 -1.71
N LEU A 5 -32.22 -20.39 -2.85
CA LEU A 5 -30.81 -20.05 -2.91
C LEU A 5 -30.62 -18.59 -2.47
N VAL A 6 -29.67 -18.35 -1.58
CA VAL A 6 -29.27 -17.00 -1.12
C VAL A 6 -27.82 -16.78 -1.52
N GLY A 7 -27.57 -15.75 -2.33
CA GLY A 7 -26.22 -15.36 -2.71
C GLY A 7 -25.52 -14.65 -1.55
N VAL A 8 -24.33 -15.11 -1.19
CA VAL A 8 -23.44 -14.45 -0.22
C VAL A 8 -22.20 -14.02 -0.96
N VAL A 9 -21.87 -12.73 -0.88
CA VAL A 9 -20.70 -12.14 -1.56
C VAL A 9 -19.87 -11.38 -0.55
N GLY A 10 -18.56 -11.64 -0.55
CA GLY A 10 -17.56 -10.87 0.19
C GLY A 10 -16.73 -10.04 -0.78
N LEU A 11 -16.39 -8.81 -0.38
CA LEU A 11 -15.54 -7.90 -1.15
C LEU A 11 -14.33 -7.49 -0.31
N GLU A 12 -13.16 -7.46 -0.93
CA GLU A 12 -11.95 -6.86 -0.37
C GLU A 12 -11.57 -5.65 -1.23
N ILE A 13 -11.40 -4.49 -0.58
CA ILE A 13 -11.16 -3.22 -1.26
C ILE A 13 -9.85 -2.65 -0.75
N HIS A 14 -8.94 -2.32 -1.67
CA HIS A 14 -7.71 -1.60 -1.37
C HIS A 14 -7.85 -0.17 -1.88
N ALA A 15 -7.70 0.82 -1.00
CA ALA A 15 -7.73 2.23 -1.34
C ALA A 15 -6.43 2.89 -0.87
N GLN A 16 -5.80 3.66 -1.76
CA GLN A 16 -4.56 4.36 -1.45
C GLN A 16 -4.86 5.65 -0.66
N ILE A 17 -4.17 5.83 0.47
CA ILE A 17 -4.22 7.09 1.23
C ILE A 17 -3.50 8.17 0.43
N ASN A 18 -4.14 9.34 0.26
CA ASN A 18 -3.54 10.49 -0.40
C ASN A 18 -2.56 11.23 0.53
N SER A 19 -1.44 10.58 0.85
CA SER A 19 -0.35 11.14 1.66
C SER A 19 0.77 11.70 0.77
N LYS A 20 1.56 12.62 1.33
CA LYS A 20 2.76 13.15 0.65
C LYS A 20 3.94 12.17 0.72
N THR A 21 4.00 11.37 1.79
CA THR A 21 5.07 10.39 2.08
C THR A 21 4.50 8.99 2.25
N LYS A 22 5.35 7.96 2.15
CA LYS A 22 4.99 6.57 2.42
C LYS A 22 4.69 6.36 3.90
N LEU A 23 4.00 5.26 4.21
CA LEU A 23 3.48 4.98 5.56
C LEU A 23 4.57 4.81 6.63
N PHE A 24 5.75 4.32 6.25
CA PHE A 24 6.84 3.96 7.17
C PHE A 24 8.18 4.59 6.80
N SER A 25 8.19 5.52 5.85
CA SER A 25 9.38 6.25 5.44
C SER A 25 9.03 7.63 4.91
N GLY A 26 9.99 8.55 4.99
CA GLY A 26 9.86 9.90 4.45
C GLY A 26 9.89 9.98 2.91
N SER A 27 9.95 8.84 2.20
CA SER A 27 9.95 8.83 0.73
C SER A 27 8.63 9.33 0.18
N PRO A 28 8.63 10.13 -0.90
CA PRO A 28 7.41 10.64 -1.50
C PRO A 28 6.56 9.54 -2.13
N VAL A 29 5.24 9.77 -2.15
CA VAL A 29 4.28 9.00 -2.95
C VAL A 29 4.02 9.79 -4.24
N GLY A 30 4.20 9.16 -5.40
CA GLY A 30 4.02 9.83 -6.69
C GLY A 30 3.87 8.84 -7.84
N PHE A 31 3.06 9.22 -8.84
CA PHE A 31 2.85 8.44 -10.05
C PHE A 31 3.90 8.75 -11.11
N SER A 32 4.24 7.77 -11.96
CA SER A 32 5.12 7.92 -13.14
C SER A 32 6.56 8.41 -12.84
N ALA A 33 7.07 8.19 -11.63
CA ALA A 33 8.47 8.45 -11.33
C ALA A 33 9.39 7.37 -11.97
N PRO A 34 10.65 7.71 -12.30
CA PRO A 34 11.62 6.71 -12.77
C PRO A 34 11.78 5.54 -11.78
N PRO A 35 12.12 4.33 -12.27
CA PRO A 35 12.33 3.18 -11.40
C PRO A 35 13.31 3.47 -10.27
N ASN A 36 12.95 3.08 -9.04
CA ASN A 36 13.76 3.23 -7.84
C ASN A 36 14.20 4.68 -7.53
N SER A 37 13.45 5.70 -7.98
CA SER A 37 13.77 7.12 -7.70
C SER A 37 13.06 7.68 -6.46
N LEU A 38 11.94 7.08 -6.04
CA LEU A 38 11.18 7.49 -4.85
C LEU A 38 11.37 6.47 -3.72
N VAL A 39 12.61 6.16 -3.37
CA VAL A 39 12.96 5.16 -2.35
C VAL A 39 13.94 5.72 -1.34
N SER A 40 13.81 5.28 -0.09
CA SER A 40 14.79 5.46 0.98
C SER A 40 15.45 4.11 1.30
N PHE A 41 16.44 4.12 2.20
CA PHE A 41 17.06 2.87 2.66
C PHE A 41 16.07 1.89 3.28
N PHE A 42 15.06 2.41 3.99
CA PHE A 42 14.00 1.58 4.57
C PHE A 42 13.15 0.92 3.48
N ASP A 43 12.78 1.66 2.43
CA ASP A 43 11.98 1.11 1.32
C ASP A 43 12.71 0.03 0.53
N ALA A 44 14.05 0.13 0.50
CA ALA A 44 14.93 -0.86 -0.12
C ALA A 44 15.34 -1.98 0.86
N SER A 45 14.77 -2.02 2.07
CA SER A 45 15.03 -3.04 3.09
C SER A 45 16.50 -3.20 3.46
N LEU A 46 17.26 -2.10 3.50
CA LEU A 46 18.66 -2.16 3.92
C LEU A 46 18.76 -2.55 5.41
N PRO A 47 19.75 -3.38 5.80
CA PRO A 47 19.95 -3.77 7.19
C PRO A 47 20.12 -2.56 8.12
N GLY A 48 19.50 -2.62 9.30
CA GLY A 48 19.59 -1.58 10.33
C GLY A 48 18.65 -0.39 10.13
N THR A 49 17.79 -0.42 9.10
CA THR A 49 16.73 0.59 8.92
C THR A 49 15.53 0.29 9.80
N LEU A 50 14.86 1.34 10.30
CA LEU A 50 13.68 1.25 11.16
C LEU A 50 12.54 2.08 10.55
N PRO A 51 11.27 1.71 10.78
CA PRO A 51 10.13 2.48 10.29
C PRO A 51 10.07 3.84 11.01
N VAL A 52 9.75 4.89 10.26
CA VAL A 52 9.51 6.23 10.79
C VAL A 52 8.24 6.81 10.16
N SER A 53 7.39 7.45 10.96
CA SER A 53 6.17 8.13 10.51
C SER A 53 6.41 9.59 10.20
#